data_AF-B0C2E6-F1
#
_entry.id   AF-B0C2E6-F1
#
_cell.length_a   1.000
_cell.length_b   1.000
_cell.length_c   1.000
_cell.angle_alpha   90.00
_cell.angle_beta   90.00
_cell.angle_gamma   90.00
#
_symmetry.space_group_name_H-M   'P 1'
#
loop_
_entity.id
_entity.type
_entity.pdbx_description
1 polymer ?
#
loop_
_entity_poly.entity_id
_entity_poly.type
_entity_poly.pdbx_seq_one_letter_code
_entity_poly.pdbx_strand_id
1 'polypeptide(L)'
;MSIIQSTDLEARGLLNDQSSALQIKGKWFRPGPAFTKSLLQTALEFCEDARNQGRQYLLIEFPTYFMAWQRIRPKKSTSPSQKPPASPQAISSQTSPPPKPTAQPSPPTEPPDLSTKATLASVNRIFINRCKTELAIHVGPMADFLTEQILKQSPQLSPQQLIDALAQQIPDPQAALAFRKTLE
;
A
#
# COMPACT_ATOMS: atom_id res chain seq x y z
N MET A 1 -3.16 -25.70 -6.57
CA MET A 1 -2.91 -24.41 -5.89
C MET A 1 -3.54 -24.48 -4.49
N SER A 2 -3.07 -23.71 -3.51
CA SER A 2 -3.68 -23.68 -2.18
C SER A 2 -4.27 -22.30 -1.93
N ILE A 3 -5.58 -22.26 -1.70
CA ILE A 3 -6.31 -21.09 -1.21
C ILE A 3 -6.49 -21.31 0.30
N ILE A 4 -6.25 -20.29 1.12
CA ILE A 4 -6.49 -20.32 2.56
C ILE A 4 -7.33 -19.09 2.92
N GLN A 5 -8.35 -19.26 3.76
CA GLN A 5 -9.15 -18.13 4.24
C GLN A 5 -8.35 -17.33 5.27
N SER A 6 -8.45 -16.00 5.21
CA SER A 6 -7.80 -15.10 6.18
C SER A 6 -8.20 -15.47 7.60
N THR A 7 -9.47 -15.80 7.81
CA THR A 7 -10.06 -16.19 9.10
C THR A 7 -9.39 -17.40 9.75
N ASP A 8 -8.93 -18.42 8.99
CA ASP A 8 -8.14 -19.55 9.56
C ASP A 8 -6.79 -19.04 10.07
N LEU A 9 -6.15 -18.14 9.34
CA LEU A 9 -4.82 -17.62 9.68
C LEU A 9 -4.88 -16.58 10.81
N GLU A 10 -5.94 -15.80 10.88
CA GLU A 10 -6.27 -14.86 11.96
C GLU A 10 -6.60 -15.63 13.25
N ALA A 11 -7.46 -16.65 13.19
CA ALA A 11 -7.78 -17.53 14.33
C ALA A 11 -6.57 -18.26 14.90
N ARG A 12 -5.51 -18.43 14.09
CA ARG A 12 -4.24 -19.05 14.49
C ARG A 12 -3.16 -18.04 14.89
N GLY A 13 -3.48 -16.75 14.91
CA GLY A 13 -2.55 -15.65 15.22
C GLY A 13 -1.38 -15.52 14.23
N LEU A 14 -1.50 -16.11 13.03
CA LEU A 14 -0.45 -16.10 12.01
C LEU A 14 -0.54 -14.86 11.12
N LEU A 15 -1.76 -14.37 10.89
CA LEU A 15 -2.07 -13.23 10.04
C LEU A 15 -2.69 -12.12 10.89
N ASN A 16 -2.09 -10.94 10.85
CA ASN A 16 -2.62 -9.70 11.41
C ASN A 16 -2.44 -8.60 10.35
N ASP A 17 -3.32 -7.59 10.30
CA ASP A 17 -3.37 -6.55 9.25
C ASP A 17 -2.01 -5.86 8.99
N GLN A 18 -1.21 -5.66 10.04
CA GLN A 18 0.12 -5.04 9.98
C GLN A 18 1.28 -6.00 9.61
N SER A 19 1.00 -7.26 9.26
CA SER A 19 2.04 -8.30 9.11
C SER A 19 2.80 -8.18 7.79
N SER A 20 3.99 -7.59 7.83
CA SER A 20 4.90 -7.50 6.67
C SER A 20 5.46 -8.86 6.20
N ALA A 21 5.28 -9.93 6.98
CA ALA A 21 5.59 -11.30 6.62
C ALA A 21 4.72 -12.29 7.41
N LEU A 22 4.44 -13.44 6.81
CA LEU A 22 3.60 -14.52 7.34
C LEU A 22 4.40 -15.82 7.35
N GLN A 23 4.33 -16.60 8.43
CA GLN A 23 4.99 -17.91 8.50
C GLN A 23 3.95 -19.04 8.58
N ILE A 24 3.93 -19.91 7.57
CA ILE A 24 3.04 -21.09 7.52
C ILE A 24 3.90 -22.34 7.35
N LYS A 25 3.78 -23.32 8.26
CA LYS A 25 4.52 -24.59 8.24
C LYS A 25 6.04 -24.39 8.03
N GLY A 26 6.64 -23.45 8.77
CA GLY A 26 8.07 -23.11 8.69
C GLY A 26 8.50 -22.38 7.42
N LYS A 27 7.58 -22.03 6.52
CA LYS A 27 7.86 -21.29 5.27
C LYS A 27 7.42 -19.84 5.43
N TRP A 28 8.31 -18.93 5.07
CA TRP A 28 8.04 -17.49 5.08
C TRP A 28 7.39 -17.03 3.78
N PHE A 29 6.40 -16.16 3.91
CA PHE A 29 5.68 -15.52 2.82
C PHE A 29 5.67 -14.02 3.04
N ARG A 30 5.66 -13.24 1.95
CA ARG A 30 5.46 -11.78 1.96
C ARG A 30 4.15 -11.44 1.24
N PRO A 31 3.47 -10.36 1.66
CA PRO A 31 2.31 -9.87 0.92
C PRO A 31 2.70 -9.49 -0.51
N GLY A 32 1.76 -9.63 -1.43
CA GLY A 32 1.93 -9.35 -2.85
C GLY A 32 0.67 -8.69 -3.41
N PRO A 33 0.37 -8.83 -4.72
CA PRO A 33 -0.78 -8.16 -5.30
C PRO A 33 -2.09 -8.65 -4.68
N ALA A 34 -3.01 -7.71 -4.48
CA ALA A 34 -4.38 -7.96 -4.10
C ALA A 34 -5.31 -7.84 -5.32
N PHE A 35 -6.37 -8.64 -5.33
CA PHE A 35 -7.34 -8.78 -6.42
C PHE A 35 -8.74 -8.68 -5.82
N THR A 36 -9.65 -7.93 -6.44
CA THR A 36 -11.05 -7.91 -6.00
C THR A 36 -11.70 -9.29 -6.16
N LYS A 37 -12.79 -9.57 -5.44
CA LYS A 37 -13.51 -10.85 -5.55
C LYS A 37 -13.89 -11.21 -7.00
N SER A 38 -14.27 -10.20 -7.80
CA SER A 38 -14.60 -10.33 -9.22
C SER A 38 -13.42 -10.71 -10.12
N LEU A 39 -12.17 -10.53 -9.66
CA LEU A 39 -10.93 -10.84 -10.39
C LEU A 39 -10.30 -12.17 -9.93
N LEU A 40 -11.08 -13.09 -9.35
CA LEU A 40 -10.61 -14.41 -8.92
C LEU A 40 -9.87 -15.16 -10.05
N GLN A 41 -10.39 -15.12 -11.28
CA GLN A 41 -9.77 -15.84 -12.40
C GLN A 41 -8.38 -15.26 -12.74
N THR A 42 -8.26 -13.94 -12.81
CA THR A 42 -6.97 -13.24 -12.97
C THR A 42 -6.00 -13.54 -11.81
N ALA A 43 -6.50 -13.67 -10.58
CA ALA A 43 -5.68 -14.04 -9.42
C ALA A 43 -5.15 -15.48 -9.50
N LEU A 44 -5.94 -16.41 -10.07
CA LEU A 44 -5.52 -17.79 -10.35
C LEU A 44 -4.47 -17.83 -11.47
N GLU A 45 -4.73 -17.16 -12.60
CA GLU A 45 -3.80 -17.05 -13.74
C GLU A 45 -2.46 -16.45 -13.30
N PHE A 46 -2.47 -15.35 -12.53
CA PHE A 46 -1.27 -14.73 -11.96
C PHE A 46 -0.44 -15.72 -11.12
N CYS A 47 -1.11 -16.54 -10.29
CA CYS A 47 -0.44 -17.52 -9.46
C CYS A 47 0.03 -18.77 -10.23
N GLU A 48 -0.50 -19.01 -11.43
CA GLU A 48 -0.08 -20.08 -12.32
C GLU A 48 1.12 -19.66 -13.17
N ASP A 49 1.08 -18.49 -13.81
CA ASP A 49 2.24 -17.89 -14.48
C ASP A 49 3.43 -17.80 -13.52
N ALA A 50 3.22 -17.26 -12.32
CA ALA A 50 4.26 -17.19 -11.30
C ALA A 50 4.83 -18.58 -10.94
N ARG A 51 4.01 -19.65 -10.95
CA ARG A 51 4.47 -21.03 -10.73
C ARG A 51 5.35 -21.52 -11.88
N ASN A 52 4.99 -21.19 -13.12
CA ASN A 52 5.80 -21.51 -14.30
C ASN A 52 7.15 -20.76 -14.25
N GLN A 53 7.18 -19.54 -13.70
CA GLN A 53 8.42 -18.81 -13.37
C GLN A 53 9.18 -19.35 -12.12
N GLY A 54 8.80 -20.50 -11.57
CA GLY A 54 9.44 -21.11 -10.38
C GLY A 54 9.15 -20.39 -9.06
N ARG A 55 8.26 -19.40 -9.04
CA ARG A 55 7.83 -18.68 -7.83
C ARG A 55 6.62 -19.39 -7.23
N GLN A 56 6.56 -19.51 -5.90
CA GLN A 56 5.42 -20.15 -5.24
C GLN A 56 4.60 -19.12 -4.49
N TYR A 57 3.37 -18.90 -4.96
CA TYR A 57 2.39 -18.03 -4.30
C TYR A 57 1.36 -18.86 -3.53
N LEU A 58 0.84 -18.26 -2.47
CA LEU A 58 -0.28 -18.69 -1.67
C LEU A 58 -1.40 -17.66 -1.83
N LEU A 59 -2.60 -18.06 -2.22
CA LEU A 59 -3.71 -17.12 -2.32
C LEU A 59 -4.47 -17.10 -0.98
N ILE A 60 -4.52 -15.94 -0.35
CA ILE A 60 -5.28 -15.74 0.89
C ILE A 60 -6.59 -15.04 0.52
N GLU A 61 -7.70 -15.64 0.93
CA GLU A 61 -9.03 -15.11 0.72
C GLU A 61 -9.46 -14.26 1.91
N PHE A 62 -9.67 -12.96 1.69
CA PHE A 62 -10.25 -12.03 2.64
C PHE A 62 -11.76 -11.85 2.36
N PRO A 63 -12.54 -11.23 3.26
CA PRO A 63 -13.97 -11.02 3.03
C PRO A 63 -14.27 -10.23 1.74
N THR A 64 -13.45 -9.21 1.43
CA THR A 64 -13.67 -8.24 0.34
C THR A 64 -12.73 -8.43 -0.86
N TYR A 65 -11.63 -9.19 -0.73
CA TYR A 65 -10.62 -9.36 -1.78
C TYR A 65 -9.84 -10.67 -1.63
N PHE A 66 -8.94 -10.98 -2.56
CA PHE A 66 -7.92 -12.02 -2.46
C PHE A 66 -6.52 -11.38 -2.47
N MET A 67 -5.53 -11.95 -1.79
CA MET A 67 -4.14 -11.48 -1.85
C MET A 67 -3.19 -12.63 -2.15
N ALA A 68 -2.31 -12.44 -3.12
CA ALA A 68 -1.31 -13.42 -3.51
C ALA A 68 -0.01 -13.22 -2.70
N TRP A 69 0.21 -14.05 -1.70
CA TRP A 69 1.39 -14.03 -0.83
C TRP A 69 2.53 -14.83 -1.44
N GLN A 70 3.64 -14.17 -1.75
CA GLN A 70 4.82 -14.82 -2.35
C GLN A 70 5.65 -15.53 -1.29
N ARG A 71 5.95 -16.82 -1.49
CA ARG A 71 6.90 -17.54 -0.63
C ARG A 71 8.32 -17.04 -0.86
N ILE A 72 8.89 -16.39 0.14
CA ILE A 72 10.30 -16.03 0.15
C ILE A 72 11.12 -17.24 0.63
N ARG A 73 12.20 -17.55 -0.08
CA ARG A 73 13.29 -18.34 0.50
C ARG A 73 14.18 -17.34 1.27
N PRO A 74 14.48 -17.55 2.56
CA PRO A 74 15.51 -16.75 3.21
C PRO A 74 16.81 -16.96 2.42
N LYS A 75 17.33 -15.89 1.79
CA LYS A 75 18.67 -15.96 1.19
C LYS A 75 19.65 -16.17 2.34
N LYS A 76 20.38 -17.28 2.27
CA LYS A 76 21.47 -17.59 3.19
C LYS A 76 22.43 -16.39 3.19
N SER A 77 22.71 -15.83 4.37
CA SER A 77 23.36 -14.53 4.52
C SER A 77 24.69 -14.46 3.76
N THR A 78 24.78 -13.55 2.79
CA THR A 78 26.08 -12.98 2.38
C THR A 78 26.31 -11.79 3.30
N SER A 79 27.22 -11.95 4.25
CA SER A 79 27.59 -10.95 5.26
C SER A 79 28.12 -9.64 4.64
N PRO A 80 28.07 -8.51 5.37
CA PRO A 80 28.40 -7.20 4.80
C PRO A 80 29.90 -7.05 4.57
N SER A 81 30.27 -6.44 3.44
CA SER A 81 31.63 -5.93 3.22
C SER A 81 31.57 -4.44 2.83
N GLN A 82 32.54 -3.69 3.35
CA GLN A 82 32.48 -2.23 3.50
C GLN A 82 32.92 -1.47 2.22
N LYS A 83 32.44 -0.21 2.08
CA LYS A 83 33.13 0.88 1.35
C LYS A 83 34.15 1.55 2.31
N PRO A 84 35.13 2.38 1.86
CA PRO A 84 35.49 2.87 0.51
C PRO A 84 36.93 2.37 0.13
N PRO A 85 37.86 3.04 -0.62
CA PRO A 85 37.83 4.27 -1.44
C PRO A 85 38.59 4.21 -2.81
N ALA A 86 38.70 5.39 -3.45
CA ALA A 86 39.79 5.92 -4.29
C ALA A 86 40.28 5.21 -5.60
N SER A 87 39.73 5.67 -6.75
CA SER A 87 40.46 6.26 -7.93
C SER A 87 41.44 5.41 -8.78
N PRO A 88 41.84 5.86 -10.01
CA PRO A 88 41.07 6.51 -11.10
C PRO A 88 41.40 5.97 -12.53
N GLN A 89 40.77 6.52 -13.59
CA GLN A 89 41.08 6.35 -15.04
C GLN A 89 40.71 4.97 -15.64
N ALA A 90 40.48 4.78 -16.96
CA ALA A 90 40.81 5.61 -18.15
C ALA A 90 39.72 5.63 -19.26
N ILE A 91 39.96 6.45 -20.29
CA ILE A 91 39.07 6.80 -21.42
C ILE A 91 39.36 5.95 -22.67
N SER A 92 38.31 5.54 -23.40
CA SER A 92 38.25 5.42 -24.89
C SER A 92 36.89 4.89 -25.36
N SER A 93 36.37 5.07 -26.60
CA SER A 93 36.44 6.15 -27.61
C SER A 93 35.66 5.71 -28.88
N GLN A 94 34.84 6.58 -29.51
CA GLN A 94 34.30 6.48 -30.90
C GLN A 94 33.18 5.42 -31.15
N THR A 95 32.19 5.54 -32.07
CA THR A 95 31.85 6.55 -33.11
C THR A 95 30.32 6.54 -33.46
N SER A 96 29.82 7.47 -34.28
CA SER A 96 28.43 7.58 -34.82
C SER A 96 28.48 8.08 -36.30
N PRO A 97 27.38 8.38 -37.09
CA PRO A 97 25.92 8.20 -36.94
C PRO A 97 25.21 7.58 -38.22
N PRO A 98 24.15 8.11 -38.93
CA PRO A 98 22.98 7.30 -39.38
C PRO A 98 22.66 7.33 -40.91
N PRO A 99 21.48 6.81 -41.36
CA PRO A 99 20.46 7.73 -41.91
C PRO A 99 18.97 7.40 -41.64
N LYS A 100 18.13 8.45 -41.68
CA LYS A 100 16.66 8.49 -41.93
C LYS A 100 16.45 9.04 -43.38
N PRO A 101 15.26 9.00 -44.05
CA PRO A 101 13.87 9.06 -43.54
C PRO A 101 12.99 7.91 -44.10
N THR A 102 11.67 7.76 -43.91
CA THR A 102 10.50 8.66 -43.70
C THR A 102 9.40 7.77 -43.04
N ALA A 103 8.22 8.18 -42.57
CA ALA A 103 7.51 9.46 -42.61
C ALA A 103 6.73 9.72 -41.30
N GLN A 104 5.38 9.72 -41.36
CA GLN A 104 4.40 10.12 -40.34
C GLN A 104 3.05 9.39 -40.60
N PRO A 105 2.05 9.35 -39.69
CA PRO A 105 1.57 10.49 -38.87
C PRO A 105 1.56 10.30 -37.34
N SER A 106 1.62 11.46 -36.66
CA SER A 106 1.38 11.73 -35.23
C SER A 106 -0.04 12.33 -35.06
N PRO A 107 -0.51 12.87 -33.90
CA PRO A 107 -0.06 12.88 -32.49
C PRO A 107 -1.26 12.46 -31.55
N PRO A 108 -1.47 12.88 -30.26
CA PRO A 108 -0.65 13.67 -29.33
C PRO A 108 -0.54 13.18 -27.86
N THR A 109 0.50 13.70 -27.18
CA THR A 109 0.55 14.20 -25.77
C THR A 109 -0.19 13.49 -24.64
N GLU A 110 0.57 12.99 -23.65
CA GLU A 110 0.33 13.22 -22.21
C GLU A 110 1.70 13.32 -21.46
N PRO A 111 1.79 14.00 -20.29
CA PRO A 111 2.94 14.86 -19.97
C PRO A 111 3.78 14.42 -18.75
N PRO A 112 4.91 15.11 -18.47
CA PRO A 112 5.68 14.92 -17.24
C PRO A 112 5.20 15.85 -16.11
N ASP A 113 4.74 15.32 -14.97
CA ASP A 113 4.79 16.06 -13.68
C ASP A 113 4.60 15.20 -12.41
N LEU A 114 4.99 15.76 -11.25
CA LEU A 114 4.53 15.46 -9.87
C LEU A 114 5.02 14.18 -9.14
N SER A 115 6.34 13.99 -9.03
CA SER A 115 6.94 13.07 -8.03
C SER A 115 7.00 13.62 -6.58
N THR A 116 6.27 14.70 -6.28
CA THR A 116 6.48 15.48 -5.02
C THR A 116 5.21 15.81 -4.22
N LYS A 117 4.09 15.10 -4.48
CA LYS A 117 2.84 15.26 -3.70
C LYS A 117 2.39 14.02 -2.91
N ALA A 118 2.97 12.84 -3.21
CA ALA A 118 2.54 11.55 -2.66
C ALA A 118 2.90 11.34 -1.18
N THR A 119 3.98 11.93 -0.68
CA THR A 119 4.40 11.85 0.73
C THR A 119 3.41 12.57 1.67
N LEU A 120 3.01 13.80 1.34
CA LEU A 120 2.08 14.58 2.17
C LEU A 120 0.70 13.89 2.26
N ALA A 121 0.19 13.36 1.14
CA ALA A 121 -1.07 12.62 1.09
C ALA A 121 -1.02 11.28 1.85
N SER A 122 0.16 10.66 1.96
CA SER A 122 0.33 9.38 2.69
C SER A 122 0.34 9.59 4.21
N VAL A 123 1.00 10.65 4.69
CA VAL A 123 0.92 11.06 6.10
C VAL A 123 -0.53 11.42 6.48
N ASN A 124 -1.23 12.16 5.61
CA ASN A 124 -2.61 12.55 5.86
C ASN A 124 -3.55 11.32 5.95
N ARG A 125 -3.39 10.29 5.11
CA ARG A 125 -4.23 9.07 5.21
C ARG A 125 -4.10 8.32 6.54
N ILE A 126 -2.90 8.24 7.13
CA ILE A 126 -2.71 7.59 8.44
C ILE A 126 -3.45 8.37 9.54
N PHE A 127 -3.35 9.71 9.48
CA PHE A 127 -4.03 10.61 10.42
C PHE A 127 -5.55 10.55 10.26
N ILE A 128 -6.08 10.65 9.04
CA ILE A 128 -7.51 10.50 8.72
C ILE A 128 -8.05 9.16 9.23
N ASN A 129 -7.30 8.07 9.09
CA ASN A 129 -7.74 6.76 9.57
C ASN A 129 -7.84 6.72 11.10
N ARG A 130 -6.88 7.31 11.83
CA ARG A 130 -6.97 7.47 13.29
C ARG A 130 -8.17 8.32 13.71
N CYS A 131 -8.41 9.44 13.03
CA CYS A 131 -9.59 10.27 13.27
C CYS A 131 -10.89 9.48 13.04
N LYS A 132 -10.99 8.68 11.96
CA LYS A 132 -12.13 7.78 11.72
C LYS A 132 -12.31 6.77 12.85
N THR A 133 -11.23 6.13 13.32
CA THR A 133 -11.29 5.13 14.40
C THR A 133 -11.76 5.75 15.72
N GLU A 134 -11.16 6.85 16.18
CA GLU A 134 -11.56 7.52 17.41
C GLU A 134 -12.99 8.08 17.33
N LEU A 135 -13.35 8.67 16.18
CA LEU A 135 -14.71 9.16 15.96
C LEU A 135 -15.74 8.01 16.00
N ALA A 136 -15.39 6.83 15.48
CA ALA A 136 -16.26 5.66 15.50
C ALA A 136 -16.55 5.12 16.92
N ILE A 137 -15.69 5.39 17.91
CA ILE A 137 -15.95 5.07 19.32
C ILE A 137 -17.12 5.92 19.86
N HIS A 138 -17.30 7.14 19.35
CA HIS A 138 -18.25 8.12 19.87
C HIS A 138 -19.54 8.26 19.05
N VAL A 139 -19.47 8.18 17.71
CA VAL A 139 -20.65 8.30 16.81
C VAL A 139 -20.93 7.03 16.00
N GLY A 140 -20.19 5.95 16.26
CA GLY A 140 -20.39 4.65 15.61
C GLY A 140 -20.06 4.67 14.11
N PRO A 141 -20.72 3.84 13.28
CA PRO A 141 -20.37 3.65 11.87
C PRO A 141 -20.56 4.91 11.00
N MET A 142 -21.25 5.94 11.48
CA MET A 142 -21.37 7.23 10.79
C MET A 142 -20.06 8.03 10.75
N ALA A 143 -19.07 7.69 11.59
CA ALA A 143 -17.75 8.32 11.61
C ALA A 143 -17.04 8.29 10.25
N ASP A 144 -17.24 7.22 9.47
CA ASP A 144 -16.66 7.10 8.14
C ASP A 144 -17.20 8.19 7.20
N PHE A 145 -18.54 8.29 7.15
CA PHE A 145 -19.28 9.26 6.34
C PHE A 145 -18.99 10.71 6.74
N LEU A 146 -18.98 11.02 8.04
CA LEU A 146 -18.70 12.35 8.56
C LEU A 146 -17.27 12.81 8.21
N THR A 147 -16.29 11.90 8.36
CA THR A 147 -14.90 12.20 7.97
C THR A 147 -14.77 12.39 6.46
N GLU A 148 -15.42 11.55 5.66
CA GLU A 148 -15.45 11.74 4.20
C GLU A 148 -16.13 13.04 3.77
N GLN A 149 -17.21 13.44 4.45
CA GLN A 149 -17.94 14.67 4.15
C GLN A 149 -17.05 15.90 4.37
N ILE A 150 -16.40 15.99 5.54
CA ILE A 150 -15.50 17.10 5.88
C ILE A 150 -14.30 17.15 4.92
N LEU A 151 -13.72 16.00 4.56
CA LEU A 151 -12.61 15.93 3.59
C LEU A 151 -13.04 16.34 2.16
N LYS A 152 -14.27 16.01 1.75
CA LYS A 152 -14.86 16.45 0.47
C LYS A 152 -15.14 17.96 0.46
N GLN A 153 -15.60 18.51 1.57
CA GLN A 153 -15.86 19.95 1.72
C GLN A 153 -14.58 20.78 1.84
N SER A 154 -13.49 20.23 2.40
CA SER A 154 -12.24 20.95 2.61
C SER A 154 -11.02 20.03 2.52
N PRO A 155 -10.51 19.73 1.32
CA PRO A 155 -9.38 18.82 1.10
C PRO A 155 -8.00 19.39 1.52
N GLN A 156 -7.96 20.60 2.09
CA GLN A 156 -6.73 21.29 2.55
C GLN A 156 -6.75 21.62 4.06
N LEU A 157 -7.60 20.98 4.86
CA LEU A 157 -7.59 21.20 6.31
C LEU A 157 -6.28 20.71 6.94
N SER A 158 -5.73 21.53 7.84
CA SER A 158 -4.66 21.11 8.75
C SER A 158 -5.17 20.04 9.73
N PRO A 159 -4.29 19.17 10.29
CA PRO A 159 -4.68 18.11 11.21
C PRO A 159 -5.59 18.57 12.36
N GLN A 160 -5.25 19.69 12.99
CA GLN A 160 -6.04 20.28 14.08
C GLN A 160 -7.40 20.84 13.63
N GLN A 161 -7.49 21.38 12.41
CA GLN A 161 -8.75 21.84 11.83
C GLN A 161 -9.67 20.66 11.49
N LEU A 162 -9.12 19.52 11.06
CA LEU A 162 -9.87 18.28 10.90
C LEU A 162 -10.42 17.78 12.24
N ILE A 163 -9.61 17.79 13.32
CA ILE A 163 -10.05 17.38 14.65
C ILE A 163 -11.20 18.28 15.15
N ASP A 164 -11.09 19.60 15.03
CA ASP A 164 -12.14 20.52 15.50
C ASP A 164 -13.44 20.33 14.69
N ALA A 165 -13.34 20.24 13.35
CA ALA A 165 -14.48 19.98 12.48
C ALA A 165 -15.19 18.64 12.78
N LEU A 166 -14.43 17.58 13.08
CA LEU A 166 -14.98 16.28 13.46
C LEU A 166 -15.59 16.30 14.88
N ALA A 167 -14.96 17.01 15.82
CA ALA A 167 -15.49 17.17 17.18
C ALA A 167 -16.85 17.89 17.19
N GLN A 168 -17.08 18.84 16.27
CA GLN A 168 -18.38 19.50 16.08
C GLN A 168 -19.48 18.57 15.54
N GLN A 169 -19.13 17.43 14.92
CA GLN A 169 -20.10 16.42 14.48
C GLN A 169 -20.48 15.42 15.58
N ILE A 170 -19.81 15.46 16.74
CA ILE A 170 -20.12 14.58 17.87
C ILE A 170 -21.26 15.22 18.68
N PRO A 171 -22.43 14.55 18.81
CA PRO A 171 -23.59 15.12 19.49
C PRO A 171 -23.42 15.21 21.02
N ASP A 172 -22.46 14.47 21.59
CA ASP A 172 -22.11 14.53 23.00
C ASP A 172 -20.85 15.40 23.25
N PRO A 173 -20.93 16.44 24.08
CA PRO A 173 -19.82 17.38 24.28
C PRO A 173 -18.68 16.82 25.15
N GLN A 174 -18.90 15.76 25.94
CA GLN A 174 -17.83 15.09 26.68
C GLN A 174 -17.04 14.18 25.74
N ALA A 175 -17.72 13.45 24.86
CA ALA A 175 -17.12 12.69 23.77
C ALA A 175 -16.33 13.59 22.80
N ALA A 176 -16.84 14.78 22.48
CA ALA A 176 -16.11 15.77 21.67
C ALA A 176 -14.79 16.21 22.32
N LEU A 177 -14.76 16.42 23.63
CA LEU A 177 -13.54 16.76 24.38
C LEU A 177 -12.57 15.57 24.49
N ALA A 178 -13.09 14.36 24.70
CA ALA A 178 -12.28 13.13 24.73
C ALA A 178 -11.59 12.89 23.37
N PHE A 179 -12.35 12.95 22.28
CA PHE A 179 -11.87 12.83 20.91
C PHE A 179 -10.73 13.81 20.59
N ARG A 180 -10.89 15.09 20.99
CA ARG A 180 -9.82 16.11 20.85
C ARG A 180 -8.57 15.70 21.62
N LYS A 181 -8.72 15.26 22.87
CA LYS A 181 -7.61 14.84 23.74
C LYS A 181 -6.86 13.60 23.28
N THR A 182 -7.48 12.67 22.54
CA THR A 182 -6.76 11.49 21.99
C THR A 182 -5.94 11.83 20.74
N LEU A 183 -6.23 12.95 20.07
CA LEU A 183 -5.67 13.32 18.77
C LEU A 183 -4.81 14.60 18.77
N GLU A 184 -4.70 15.28 19.91
CA GLU A 184 -3.87 16.48 20.18
C GLU A 184 -2.35 16.21 20.15
#